data_AF-A0A091R2D5-F1
#
_entry.id   AF-A0A091R2D5-F1
#
_cell.length_a   1.000
_cell.length_b   1.000
_cell.length_c   1.000
_cell.angle_alpha   90.00
_cell.angle_beta   90.00
_cell.angle_gamma   90.00
#
_symmetry.space_group_name_H-M   'P 1'
#
loop_
_entity.id
_entity.type
_entity.pdbx_description
1 polymer ?
#
loop_
_entity_poly.entity_id
_entity_poly.type
_entity_poly.pdbx_seq_one_letter_code
_entity_poly.pdbx_strand_id
1 'polypeptide(L)'
;IEAEVQRRKELIHQSVERKALISKGYQRKHPEVYILQDSFLAPGFLEIVRYCTSPAAHLQGLLSSIESFSDKRIYRLPVFTEEFCQAFVEELENFEQSDMPKGRPNTMNNYGVLLNELGMDETLITPLREKYLQPITALLYPDLGGACLDSHKAFVVKYSLHEDLDLSSHYDNAEVTLNVSLGKDFTEGNLYFGDFRQ
;
A
#
# COMPACT_ATOMS: atom_id res chain seq x y z
N ILE A 1 -19.27 7.01 -21.81
CA ILE A 1 -19.38 7.43 -20.39
C ILE A 1 -20.28 6.47 -19.61
N GLU A 2 -21.52 6.24 -20.03
CA GLU A 2 -22.46 5.34 -19.33
C GLU A 2 -21.93 3.91 -19.13
N ALA A 3 -21.36 3.30 -20.18
CA ALA A 3 -20.76 1.96 -20.07
C ALA A 3 -19.62 1.89 -19.04
N GLU A 4 -18.80 2.95 -18.93
CA GLU A 4 -17.71 3.02 -17.95
C GLU A 4 -18.25 3.20 -16.52
N VAL A 5 -19.29 4.02 -16.35
CA VAL A 5 -19.98 4.17 -15.05
C VAL A 5 -20.58 2.84 -14.60
N GLN A 6 -21.23 2.12 -15.52
CA GLN A 6 -21.84 0.84 -15.24
C GLN A 6 -20.79 -0.21 -14.87
N ARG A 7 -19.69 -0.30 -15.64
CA ARG A 7 -18.55 -1.16 -15.33
C ARG A 7 -17.99 -0.90 -13.92
N ARG A 8 -17.85 0.37 -13.52
CA ARG A 8 -17.37 0.73 -12.17
C ARG A 8 -18.32 0.30 -11.05
N LYS A 9 -19.63 0.42 -11.25
CA LYS A 9 -20.64 -0.07 -10.29
C LYS A 9 -20.56 -1.59 -10.14
N GLU A 10 -20.40 -2.31 -11.24
CA GLU A 10 -20.26 -3.77 -11.23
C GLU A 10 -18.99 -4.22 -10.52
N LEU A 11 -17.87 -3.52 -10.69
CA LEU A 11 -16.62 -3.83 -9.98
C LEU A 11 -16.78 -3.77 -8.45
N ILE A 12 -17.53 -2.79 -7.94
CA ILE A 12 -17.82 -2.67 -6.51
C ILE A 12 -18.62 -3.88 -6.04
N HIS A 13 -19.67 -4.25 -6.78
CA HIS A 13 -20.51 -5.40 -6.44
C HIS A 13 -19.71 -6.71 -6.43
N GLN A 14 -18.93 -6.95 -7.49
CA GLN A 14 -18.08 -8.13 -7.58
C GLN A 14 -17.03 -8.19 -6.47
N SER A 15 -16.47 -7.04 -6.06
CA SER A 15 -15.52 -6.99 -4.94
C SER A 15 -16.16 -7.39 -3.62
N VAL A 16 -17.40 -6.94 -3.37
CA VAL A 16 -18.18 -7.33 -2.18
C VAL A 16 -18.48 -8.83 -2.19
N GLU A 17 -18.90 -9.39 -3.33
CA GLU A 17 -19.15 -10.83 -3.47
C GLU A 17 -17.88 -11.66 -3.23
N ARG A 18 -16.73 -11.26 -3.83
CA ARG A 18 -15.44 -11.93 -3.60
C ARG A 18 -15.05 -11.88 -2.13
N LYS A 19 -15.11 -10.70 -1.49
CA LYS A 19 -14.81 -10.54 -0.07
C LYS A 19 -15.67 -11.47 0.80
N ALA A 20 -16.97 -11.60 0.49
CA ALA A 20 -17.86 -12.48 1.22
C ALA A 20 -17.49 -13.97 1.05
N LEU A 21 -17.13 -14.40 -0.16
CA LEU A 21 -16.68 -15.78 -0.43
C LEU A 21 -15.35 -16.08 0.27
N ILE A 22 -14.36 -15.19 0.14
CA ILE A 22 -13.04 -15.29 0.78
C ILE A 22 -13.20 -15.43 2.29
N SER A 23 -14.01 -14.56 2.93
CA SER A 23 -14.21 -14.59 4.38
C SER A 23 -14.79 -15.91 4.92
N LYS A 24 -15.48 -16.69 4.08
CA LYS A 24 -16.10 -17.97 4.46
C LYS A 24 -15.23 -19.18 4.13
N GLY A 25 -14.44 -19.10 3.05
CA GLY A 25 -13.75 -20.26 2.48
C GLY A 25 -12.23 -20.24 2.64
N TYR A 26 -11.62 -19.08 2.86
CA TYR A 26 -10.16 -18.97 2.91
C TYR A 26 -9.60 -19.34 4.28
N GLN A 27 -8.63 -20.25 4.31
CA GLN A 27 -7.86 -20.59 5.50
C GLN A 27 -6.57 -19.77 5.52
N ARG A 28 -6.51 -18.83 6.46
CA ARG A 28 -5.34 -17.96 6.68
C ARG A 28 -4.19 -18.77 7.24
N LYS A 29 -3.00 -18.61 6.67
CA LYS A 29 -1.75 -19.20 7.17
C LYS A 29 -1.17 -18.36 8.32
N HIS A 30 -1.24 -17.04 8.19
CA HIS A 30 -0.79 -16.07 9.19
C HIS A 30 -1.94 -15.14 9.62
N PRO A 31 -2.90 -15.59 10.47
CA PRO A 31 -3.99 -14.74 10.93
C PRO A 31 -3.53 -13.44 11.62
N GLU A 32 -2.34 -13.44 12.22
CA GLU A 32 -1.73 -12.33 12.93
C GLU A 32 -1.46 -11.10 12.05
N VAL A 33 -1.18 -11.28 10.75
CA VAL A 33 -0.83 -10.15 9.85
C VAL A 33 -2.04 -9.31 9.45
N TYR A 34 -3.27 -9.74 9.80
CA TYR A 34 -4.51 -9.03 9.47
C TYR A 34 -4.80 -7.87 10.43
N ILE A 35 -4.10 -7.80 11.57
CA ILE A 35 -4.31 -6.78 12.59
C ILE A 35 -2.98 -6.08 12.80
N LEU A 36 -2.94 -4.76 12.60
CA LEU A 36 -1.70 -3.98 12.76
C LEU A 36 -1.18 -4.08 14.19
N GLN A 37 0.11 -4.42 14.29
CA GLN A 37 0.84 -4.48 15.55
C GLN A 37 2.08 -3.60 15.43
N ASP A 38 2.49 -2.93 16.53
CA ASP A 38 3.71 -2.12 16.54
C ASP A 38 4.95 -2.95 16.19
N SER A 39 4.96 -4.26 16.52
CA SER A 39 6.03 -5.18 16.16
C SER A 39 6.19 -5.41 14.66
N PHE A 40 5.21 -5.04 13.84
CA PHE A 40 5.32 -5.12 12.38
C PHE A 40 6.07 -3.92 11.80
N LEU A 41 6.16 -2.83 12.55
CA LEU A 41 6.68 -1.57 12.11
C LEU A 41 8.16 -1.45 12.46
N ALA A 42 8.95 -0.99 11.51
CA ALA A 42 10.38 -0.80 11.71
C ALA A 42 10.63 0.18 12.88
N PRO A 43 11.62 -0.07 13.76
CA PRO A 43 11.90 0.82 14.88
C PRO A 43 12.11 2.29 14.47
N GLY A 44 12.83 2.52 13.36
CA GLY A 44 13.04 3.86 12.80
C GLY A 44 11.75 4.51 12.28
N PHE A 45 10.79 3.73 11.77
CA PHE A 45 9.48 4.25 11.38
C PHE A 45 8.71 4.75 12.60
N LEU A 46 8.70 3.97 13.68
CA LEU A 46 8.06 4.36 14.94
C LEU A 46 8.71 5.61 15.55
N GLU A 47 10.02 5.78 15.44
CA GLU A 47 10.72 7.01 15.84
C GLU A 47 10.25 8.22 15.05
N ILE A 48 10.14 8.11 13.73
CA ILE A 48 9.63 9.16 12.85
C ILE A 48 8.19 9.53 13.23
N VAL A 49 7.32 8.55 13.47
CA VAL A 49 5.93 8.79 13.86
C VAL A 49 5.84 9.49 15.22
N ARG A 50 6.64 9.05 16.21
CA ARG A 50 6.73 9.72 17.52
C ARG A 50 7.19 11.16 17.39
N TYR A 51 8.16 11.43 16.51
CA TYR A 51 8.59 12.80 16.25
C TYR A 51 7.46 13.63 15.63
N CYS A 52 6.81 13.12 14.58
CA CYS A 52 5.77 13.84 13.84
C CYS A 52 4.50 14.12 14.67
N THR A 53 4.25 13.32 15.71
CA THR A 53 3.14 13.51 16.64
C THR A 53 3.50 14.41 17.84
N SER A 54 4.77 14.82 17.96
CA SER A 54 5.22 15.68 19.05
C SER A 54 4.89 17.17 18.80
N PRO A 55 4.74 17.99 19.86
CA PRO A 55 4.52 19.44 19.69
C PRO A 55 5.68 20.19 19.00
N ALA A 56 6.88 19.60 18.96
CA ALA A 56 8.07 20.17 18.33
C ALA A 56 8.22 19.75 16.85
N ALA A 57 7.24 19.01 16.32
CA ALA A 57 7.30 18.52 14.96
C ALA A 57 7.26 19.65 13.93
N HIS A 58 8.22 19.64 13.02
CA HIS A 58 8.28 20.54 11.87
C HIS A 58 8.96 19.85 10.70
N LEU A 59 8.72 20.35 9.49
CA LEU A 59 9.22 19.74 8.25
C LEU A 59 10.73 19.52 8.27
N GLN A 60 11.53 20.51 8.68
CA GLN A 60 12.99 20.41 8.66
C GLN A 60 13.53 19.29 9.56
N GLY A 61 12.89 19.07 10.71
CA GLY A 61 13.25 17.99 11.62
C GLY A 61 12.88 16.62 11.08
N LEU A 62 11.72 16.49 10.44
CA LEU A 62 11.33 15.27 9.74
C LEU A 62 12.31 14.93 8.60
N LEU A 63 12.67 15.93 7.79
CA LEU A 63 13.64 15.79 6.70
C LEU A 63 15.05 15.39 7.18
N SER A 64 15.37 15.56 8.46
CA SER A 64 16.63 15.07 9.03
C SER A 64 16.62 13.57 9.35
N SER A 65 15.45 12.93 9.35
CA SER A 65 15.25 11.51 9.72
C SER A 65 14.78 10.63 8.56
N ILE A 66 14.53 11.21 7.38
CA ILE A 66 14.13 10.51 6.16
C ILE A 66 15.04 10.89 5.00
N GLU A 67 15.07 10.06 3.97
CA GLU A 67 15.87 10.33 2.77
C GLU A 67 15.00 10.98 1.69
N SER A 68 15.49 12.07 1.10
CA SER A 68 14.89 12.67 -0.09
C SER A 68 15.48 12.01 -1.32
N PHE A 69 14.66 11.33 -2.12
CA PHE A 69 15.08 10.68 -3.35
C PHE A 69 15.22 11.65 -4.52
N SER A 70 14.45 12.76 -4.49
CA SER A 70 14.51 13.82 -5.49
C SER A 70 14.02 15.15 -4.92
N ASP A 71 14.16 16.22 -5.69
CA ASP A 71 13.56 17.54 -5.46
C ASP A 71 12.03 17.54 -5.67
N LYS A 72 11.47 16.48 -6.25
CA LYS A 72 10.03 16.30 -6.51
C LYS A 72 9.25 15.81 -5.27
N ARG A 73 9.77 16.03 -4.06
CA ARG A 73 9.16 15.62 -2.77
C ARG A 73 8.85 14.13 -2.72
N ILE A 74 9.81 13.32 -3.18
CA ILE A 74 9.79 11.86 -3.11
C ILE A 74 10.71 11.44 -1.98
N TYR A 75 10.20 10.69 -1.02
CA TYR A 75 10.92 10.32 0.19
C TYR A 75 11.03 8.81 0.37
N ARG A 76 12.13 8.39 0.98
CA ARG A 76 12.37 7.02 1.40
C ARG A 76 12.52 6.96 2.91
N LEU A 77 11.83 6.01 3.51
CA LEU A 77 11.82 5.75 4.94
C LEU A 77 11.56 4.26 5.17
N PRO A 78 12.06 3.66 6.27
CA PRO A 78 11.68 2.32 6.66
C PRO A 78 10.18 2.31 7.03
N VAL A 79 9.49 1.20 6.81
CA VAL A 79 8.06 1.05 7.16
C VAL A 79 7.85 -0.20 8.00
N PHE A 80 8.09 -1.37 7.42
CA PHE A 80 7.90 -2.65 8.09
C PHE A 80 9.22 -3.35 8.44
N THR A 81 9.15 -4.23 9.44
CA THR A 81 10.22 -5.19 9.78
C THR A 81 10.32 -6.30 8.72
N GLU A 82 11.50 -6.90 8.57
CA GLU A 82 11.70 -8.04 7.67
C GLU A 82 10.83 -9.25 8.06
N GLU A 83 10.65 -9.49 9.35
CA GLU A 83 9.85 -10.59 9.88
C GLU A 83 8.38 -10.47 9.48
N PHE A 84 7.82 -9.26 9.59
CA PHE A 84 6.47 -8.98 9.07
C PHE A 84 6.41 -9.15 7.55
N CYS A 85 7.35 -8.58 6.80
CA CYS A 85 7.37 -8.72 5.34
C CYS A 85 7.38 -10.19 4.92
N GLN A 86 8.16 -11.04 5.59
CA GLN A 86 8.19 -12.47 5.34
C GLN A 86 6.82 -13.13 5.61
N ALA A 87 6.27 -12.97 6.81
CA ALA A 87 4.97 -13.56 7.16
C ALA A 87 3.84 -13.06 6.25
N PHE A 88 3.88 -11.78 5.87
CA PHE A 88 2.92 -11.17 4.96
C PHE A 88 3.03 -11.75 3.55
N VAL A 89 4.24 -11.90 3.02
CA VAL A 89 4.45 -12.56 1.72
C VAL A 89 3.98 -14.02 1.74
N GLU A 90 4.29 -14.76 2.79
CA GLU A 90 3.85 -16.15 2.94
C GLU A 90 2.32 -16.30 2.98
N GLU A 91 1.61 -15.37 3.63
CA GLU A 91 0.14 -15.33 3.63
C GLU A 91 -0.42 -15.02 2.23
N LEU A 92 0.18 -14.04 1.53
CA LEU A 92 -0.26 -13.67 0.19
C LEU A 92 -0.06 -14.82 -0.80
N GLU A 93 1.08 -15.52 -0.73
CA GLU A 93 1.33 -16.72 -1.54
C GLU A 93 0.34 -17.84 -1.23
N ASN A 94 0.01 -18.06 0.04
CA ASN A 94 -1.02 -19.02 0.43
C ASN A 94 -2.39 -18.64 -0.15
N PHE A 95 -2.73 -17.35 -0.18
CA PHE A 95 -3.96 -16.88 -0.82
C PHE A 95 -3.95 -17.09 -2.33
N GLU A 96 -2.83 -16.76 -2.99
CA GLU A 96 -2.64 -16.96 -4.43
C GLU A 96 -2.82 -18.44 -4.82
N GLN A 97 -2.32 -19.37 -4.02
CA GLN A 97 -2.41 -20.82 -4.26
C GLN A 97 -3.80 -21.42 -3.95
N SER A 98 -4.68 -20.68 -3.27
CA SER A 98 -6.02 -21.15 -2.93
C SER A 98 -7.00 -21.07 -4.11
N ASP A 99 -8.12 -21.78 -4.03
CA ASP A 99 -9.22 -21.71 -5.03
C ASP A 99 -10.13 -20.47 -4.86
N MET A 100 -9.77 -19.55 -3.95
CA MET A 100 -10.58 -18.35 -3.71
C MET A 100 -10.60 -17.41 -4.90
N PRO A 101 -11.71 -16.69 -5.14
CA PRO A 101 -11.80 -15.75 -6.24
C PRO A 101 -10.87 -14.55 -6.00
N LYS A 102 -10.22 -14.08 -7.06
CA LYS A 102 -9.20 -13.01 -7.00
C LYS A 102 -9.61 -11.85 -7.90
N GLY A 103 -9.67 -10.64 -7.34
CA GLY A 103 -9.84 -9.42 -8.11
C GLY A 103 -8.51 -8.93 -8.70
N ARG A 104 -8.59 -8.16 -9.79
CA ARG A 104 -7.40 -7.52 -10.37
C ARG A 104 -6.99 -6.29 -9.54
N PRO A 105 -5.71 -6.12 -9.17
CA PRO A 105 -5.26 -4.98 -8.36
C PRO A 105 -5.55 -3.62 -9.01
N ASN A 106 -5.20 -3.48 -10.28
CA ASN A 106 -5.43 -2.28 -11.07
C ASN A 106 -5.56 -2.62 -12.58
N THR A 107 -5.69 -1.60 -13.42
CA THR A 107 -5.90 -1.76 -14.87
C THR A 107 -4.65 -2.24 -15.61
N MET A 108 -3.46 -2.07 -15.04
CA MET A 108 -2.17 -2.45 -15.64
C MET A 108 -1.63 -3.78 -15.11
N ASN A 109 -2.03 -4.20 -13.91
CA ASN A 109 -1.59 -5.44 -13.30
C ASN A 109 -2.66 -6.51 -13.38
N ASN A 110 -2.30 -7.67 -13.93
CA ASN A 110 -3.15 -8.85 -13.94
C ASN A 110 -3.00 -9.66 -12.65
N TYR A 111 -1.83 -9.56 -12.00
CA TYR A 111 -1.44 -10.39 -10.87
C TYR A 111 -1.21 -9.56 -9.61
N GLY A 112 -1.61 -10.13 -8.48
CA GLY A 112 -1.53 -9.49 -7.17
C GLY A 112 -2.80 -9.69 -6.35
N VAL A 113 -2.84 -9.02 -5.20
CA VAL A 113 -3.87 -9.23 -4.18
C VAL A 113 -4.45 -7.90 -3.73
N LEU A 114 -5.77 -7.80 -3.77
CA LEU A 114 -6.54 -6.70 -3.22
C LEU A 114 -6.71 -6.90 -1.70
N LEU A 115 -6.07 -6.06 -0.88
CA LEU A 115 -6.05 -6.26 0.58
C LEU A 115 -7.41 -6.03 1.24
N ASN A 116 -8.26 -5.20 0.63
CA ASN A 116 -9.63 -4.99 1.06
C ASN A 116 -10.49 -6.27 0.93
N GLU A 117 -10.24 -7.08 -0.11
CA GLU A 117 -10.96 -8.34 -0.36
C GLU A 117 -10.52 -9.45 0.61
N LEU A 118 -9.26 -9.41 1.08
CA LEU A 118 -8.80 -10.24 2.19
C LEU A 118 -9.36 -9.79 3.56
N GLY A 119 -9.92 -8.59 3.65
CA GLY A 119 -10.43 -8.03 4.90
C GLY A 119 -9.36 -7.40 5.78
N MET A 120 -8.28 -6.88 5.18
CA MET A 120 -7.19 -6.21 5.89
C MET A 120 -7.40 -4.68 6.03
N ASP A 121 -8.40 -4.11 5.37
CA ASP A 121 -8.62 -2.66 5.38
C ASP A 121 -8.82 -2.09 6.79
N GLU A 122 -9.78 -2.63 7.54
CA GLU A 122 -10.23 -2.03 8.80
C GLU A 122 -9.19 -2.15 9.91
N THR A 123 -8.49 -3.29 9.98
CA THR A 123 -7.62 -3.65 11.12
C THR A 123 -6.13 -3.54 10.82
N LEU A 124 -5.71 -3.51 9.56
CA LEU A 124 -4.31 -3.33 9.17
C LEU A 124 -4.07 -1.98 8.50
N ILE A 125 -4.77 -1.69 7.39
CA ILE A 125 -4.45 -0.54 6.53
C ILE A 125 -4.98 0.79 7.08
N THR A 126 -6.22 0.81 7.59
CA THR A 126 -6.84 1.99 8.20
C THR A 126 -6.01 2.53 9.37
N PRO A 127 -5.63 1.70 10.38
CA PRO A 127 -4.79 2.20 11.46
C PRO A 127 -3.38 2.59 10.99
N LEU A 128 -2.80 1.92 9.97
CA LEU A 128 -1.52 2.33 9.39
C LEU A 128 -1.61 3.75 8.82
N ARG A 129 -2.66 4.02 8.02
CA ARG A 129 -2.93 5.32 7.43
C ARG A 129 -3.13 6.40 8.50
N GLU A 130 -4.07 6.19 9.40
CA GLU A 130 -4.53 7.23 10.33
C GLU A 130 -3.54 7.51 11.45
N LYS A 131 -2.92 6.47 12.02
CA LYS A 131 -2.07 6.61 13.20
C LYS A 131 -0.61 6.85 12.86
N TYR A 132 -0.12 6.32 11.75
CA TYR A 132 1.31 6.32 11.44
C TYR A 132 1.64 7.17 10.21
N LEU A 133 0.90 7.06 9.11
CA LEU A 133 1.21 7.82 7.90
C LEU A 133 0.72 9.27 7.97
N GLN A 134 -0.50 9.50 8.46
CA GLN A 134 -1.11 10.84 8.48
C GLN A 134 -0.26 11.91 9.21
N PRO A 135 0.38 11.65 10.37
CA PRO A 135 1.27 12.63 10.99
C PRO A 135 2.48 13.00 10.11
N ILE A 136 2.99 12.04 9.35
CA ILE A 136 4.13 12.24 8.44
C ILE A 136 3.67 13.04 7.23
N THR A 137 2.58 12.62 6.57
CA THR A 137 2.07 13.27 5.37
C THR A 137 1.53 14.67 5.64
N ALA A 138 1.02 14.95 6.84
CA ALA A 138 0.61 16.29 7.26
C ALA A 138 1.77 17.31 7.21
N LEU A 139 2.99 16.87 7.55
CA LEU A 139 4.19 17.71 7.47
C LEU A 139 4.78 17.73 6.06
N LEU A 140 4.82 16.59 5.37
CA LEU A 140 5.42 16.49 4.04
C LEU A 140 4.58 17.16 2.96
N TYR A 141 3.26 17.11 3.06
CA TYR A 141 2.30 17.49 2.01
C TYR A 141 1.14 18.37 2.51
N PRO A 142 1.41 19.48 3.23
CA PRO A 142 0.34 20.33 3.78
C PRO A 142 -0.52 20.98 2.69
N ASP A 143 0.03 21.20 1.51
CA ASP A 143 -0.59 21.78 0.33
C ASP A 143 -1.34 20.76 -0.55
N LEU A 144 -1.19 19.46 -0.29
CA LEU A 144 -1.84 18.38 -1.04
C LEU A 144 -2.81 17.56 -0.18
N GLY A 145 -3.27 18.10 0.95
CA GLY A 145 -4.21 17.40 1.82
C GLY A 145 -3.60 16.26 2.64
N GLY A 146 -2.28 16.24 2.85
CA GLY A 146 -1.61 15.18 3.60
C GLY A 146 -2.11 14.99 5.05
N ALA A 147 -2.80 15.98 5.62
CA ALA A 147 -3.42 15.90 6.94
C ALA A 147 -4.84 15.32 6.95
N CYS A 148 -5.45 15.07 5.79
CA CYS A 148 -6.86 14.69 5.64
C CYS A 148 -7.07 13.51 4.66
N LEU A 149 -6.15 12.54 4.65
CA LEU A 149 -6.28 11.31 3.85
C LEU A 149 -7.44 10.44 4.40
N ASP A 150 -8.56 10.42 3.69
CA ASP A 150 -9.85 9.87 4.19
C ASP A 150 -10.24 8.52 3.58
N SER A 151 -9.60 8.12 2.48
CA SER A 151 -9.77 6.83 1.83
C SER A 151 -8.41 6.20 1.46
N HIS A 152 -8.41 4.93 1.05
CA HIS A 152 -7.23 4.26 0.52
C HIS A 152 -7.64 3.15 -0.45
N LYS A 153 -6.72 2.79 -1.34
CA LYS A 153 -6.80 1.56 -2.13
C LYS A 153 -5.49 0.80 -1.96
N ALA A 154 -5.52 -0.28 -1.19
CA ALA A 154 -4.34 -1.05 -0.87
C ALA A 154 -4.31 -2.39 -1.62
N PHE A 155 -3.21 -2.66 -2.29
CA PHE A 155 -3.00 -3.88 -3.05
C PHE A 155 -1.52 -4.22 -3.13
N VAL A 156 -1.24 -5.52 -3.32
CA VAL A 156 0.11 -6.01 -3.58
C VAL A 156 0.20 -6.41 -5.05
N VAL A 157 1.28 -6.02 -5.70
CA VAL A 157 1.59 -6.42 -7.07
C VAL A 157 2.67 -7.50 -7.02
N LYS A 158 2.53 -8.49 -7.89
CA LYS A 158 3.55 -9.52 -8.11
C LYS A 158 4.15 -9.31 -9.49
N TYR A 159 5.47 -9.19 -9.54
CA TYR A 159 6.22 -9.16 -10.79
C TYR A 159 6.87 -10.52 -11.01
N SER A 160 6.77 -11.02 -12.25
CA SER A 160 7.38 -12.27 -12.70
C SER A 160 7.93 -12.06 -14.11
N LEU A 161 9.00 -12.77 -14.48
CA LEU A 161 9.76 -12.58 -15.73
C LEU A 161 8.93 -12.66 -17.04
N HIS A 162 7.67 -13.08 -16.97
CA HIS A 162 6.79 -13.27 -18.13
C HIS A 162 5.38 -12.69 -17.90
N GLU A 163 5.20 -11.90 -16.85
CA GLU A 163 3.92 -11.29 -16.47
C GLU A 163 4.02 -9.76 -16.55
N ASP A 164 2.93 -9.09 -16.94
CA ASP A 164 2.80 -7.63 -16.94
C ASP A 164 3.98 -6.88 -17.63
N LEU A 165 4.32 -7.30 -18.86
CA LEU A 165 5.49 -6.82 -19.63
C LEU A 165 5.41 -5.37 -20.15
N ASP A 166 4.26 -4.70 -20.03
CA ASP A 166 4.06 -3.32 -20.50
C ASP A 166 3.49 -2.45 -19.37
N LEU A 167 4.39 -1.82 -18.61
CA LEU A 167 4.05 -0.83 -17.59
C LEU A 167 4.19 0.57 -18.16
N SER A 168 3.09 1.09 -18.70
CA SER A 168 3.03 2.48 -19.16
C SER A 168 3.11 3.48 -18.00
N SER A 169 3.71 4.64 -18.27
CA SER A 169 3.68 5.77 -17.33
C SER A 169 2.24 6.21 -17.07
N HIS A 170 1.90 6.39 -15.79
CA HIS A 170 0.57 6.77 -15.35
C HIS A 170 0.66 7.65 -14.10
N TYR A 171 -0.49 8.18 -13.69
CA TYR A 171 -0.66 8.80 -12.40
C TYR A 171 -1.49 7.87 -11.51
N ASP A 172 -1.13 7.78 -10.25
CA ASP A 172 -2.00 7.18 -9.26
C ASP A 172 -3.19 8.11 -8.99
N ASN A 173 -4.36 7.51 -8.81
CA ASN A 173 -5.56 8.25 -8.38
C ASN A 173 -5.55 8.37 -6.85
N ALA A 174 -4.57 9.12 -6.32
CA ALA A 174 -4.37 9.39 -4.90
C ALA A 174 -3.59 10.70 -4.72
N GLU A 175 -3.79 11.38 -3.58
CA GLU A 175 -2.99 12.53 -3.16
C GLU A 175 -1.57 12.11 -2.78
N VAL A 176 -1.44 10.94 -2.14
CA VAL A 176 -0.16 10.36 -1.70
C VAL A 176 -0.19 8.85 -1.92
N THR A 177 0.84 8.30 -2.57
CA THR A 177 1.06 6.86 -2.69
C THR A 177 2.21 6.43 -1.79
N LEU A 178 1.99 5.38 -0.99
CA LEU A 178 3.05 4.62 -0.33
C LEU A 178 3.35 3.36 -1.14
N ASN A 179 4.59 3.22 -1.62
CA ASN A 179 5.08 1.99 -2.23
C ASN A 179 6.06 1.32 -1.27
N VAL A 180 5.81 0.05 -0.93
CA VAL A 180 6.63 -0.73 0.00
C VAL A 180 7.14 -1.97 -0.69
N SER A 181 8.47 -2.12 -0.74
CA SER A 181 9.10 -3.38 -1.13
C SER A 181 8.93 -4.40 0.00
N LEU A 182 8.41 -5.59 -0.33
CA LEU A 182 8.17 -6.67 0.64
C LEU A 182 9.31 -7.70 0.72
N GLY A 183 10.48 -7.39 0.14
CA GLY A 183 11.72 -8.10 0.48
C GLY A 183 11.99 -9.43 -0.21
N LYS A 184 11.44 -9.68 -1.41
CA LYS A 184 11.93 -10.80 -2.24
C LYS A 184 13.25 -10.43 -2.92
N ASP A 185 14.09 -11.43 -3.16
CA ASP A 185 15.30 -11.28 -3.95
C ASP A 185 14.94 -11.02 -5.42
N PHE A 186 15.38 -9.88 -5.95
CA PHE A 186 15.27 -9.56 -7.37
C PHE A 186 16.44 -8.69 -7.81
N THR A 187 16.82 -8.82 -9.07
CA THR A 187 17.74 -7.92 -9.77
C THR A 187 16.89 -7.21 -10.82
N GLU A 188 16.71 -5.88 -10.72
CA GLU A 188 15.85 -4.99 -11.54
C GLU A 188 14.52 -4.54 -10.86
N GLY A 189 13.55 -4.00 -11.61
CA GLY A 189 12.28 -3.50 -11.04
C GLY A 189 12.30 -2.04 -10.54
N ASN A 190 13.17 -1.21 -11.11
CA ASN A 190 13.29 0.20 -10.74
C ASN A 190 11.99 0.99 -11.01
N LEU A 191 11.64 1.86 -10.07
CA LEU A 191 10.56 2.83 -10.24
C LEU A 191 11.13 4.13 -10.85
N TYR A 192 10.60 4.52 -12.00
CA TYR A 192 11.01 5.73 -12.71
C TYR A 192 9.98 6.85 -12.55
N PHE A 193 10.42 8.01 -12.10
CA PHE A 193 9.59 9.20 -11.95
C PHE A 193 9.82 10.17 -13.12
N GLY A 194 8.87 10.21 -14.05
CA GLY A 194 8.89 11.15 -15.17
C GLY A 194 8.67 12.61 -14.73
N ASP A 195 8.85 13.53 -15.67
CA ASP A 195 8.38 14.90 -15.48
C ASP A 195 6.85 14.96 -15.63
N PHE A 196 6.24 15.94 -14.95
CA PHE A 196 4.86 16.30 -15.24
C PHE A 196 4.78 16.67 -16.71
N ARG A 197 4.02 15.91 -17.50
CA ARG A 197 3.69 16.32 -18.85
C ARG A 197 2.73 17.51 -18.73
N GLN A 198 3.19 18.69 -19.15
CA GLN A 198 2.37 19.90 -19.25
C GLN A 198 1.24 19.73 -20.27
#